data_AF-A0A2X0P9U6-F1
#
_entry.id   AF-A0A2X0P9U6-F1
#
_cell.length_a   1.000
_cell.length_b   1.000
_cell.length_c   1.000
_cell.angle_alpha   90.00
_cell.angle_beta   90.00
_cell.angle_gamma   90.00
#
_symmetry.space_group_name_H-M   'P 1'
#
loop_
_entity.id
_entity.type
_entity.pdbx_description
1 polymer ?
#
loop_
_entity_poly.entity_id
_entity_poly.type
_entity_poly.pdbx_seq_one_letter_code
_entity_poly.pdbx_strand_id
1 'polypeptide(L)'
;MFSSMTPFTAASNAGYEVHLYKPRHTPWNQLVVVGLHNGAFVAAVAVSLYLFTRLSKGPIRTLGAIAGITSILVWPSNLGYGRTGLGIVDFGLPAWGMLTFLNIVDVFFLRSTAEVHSWGLPRTIAQMFAYPNEHATSPNPRLENVKALGLCALKYVMVNFLLYFAPSPEIWARIKPLTPAYFLYAGVVALLILGTLGFLIEAILRTLGILLGVEMSPMFNNPTGAPNIREFWARWNMAIKDGLSRVFFHFKAPPKRNSKSSANNGKPSASSSAVSAKNGHELRSRGRPISKPDYLDETEASDNAASREPSPDRTLEKKRFKRKVDSPAQKKKPSPFFPKAVAATVTFAASGLFHEYMNHLAFNGASGETLAFFFTQAVGTIAYSYLKRTAPGLLRSIPYPLAVAFVNLFTFGMAPLFCAPFLRAGFFEDFKAFGLLGPINGFIWFAGDGHGNYLPAFFPVWLRQFLGGK
;
A
#
# COMPACT_ATOMS: atom_id res chain seq x y z
N MET A 1 -3.09 23.20 -41.10
CA MET A 1 -2.76 24.12 -39.98
C MET A 1 -3.84 23.99 -38.92
N PHE A 2 -3.73 23.00 -38.03
CA PHE A 2 -4.47 23.07 -36.76
C PHE A 2 -3.69 24.03 -35.88
N SER A 3 -4.17 25.26 -35.72
CA SER A 3 -3.70 26.12 -34.64
C SER A 3 -3.87 25.33 -33.35
N SER A 4 -2.76 24.87 -32.76
CA SER A 4 -2.78 24.13 -31.52
C SER A 4 -3.29 25.08 -30.44
N MET A 5 -4.60 25.16 -30.27
CA MET A 5 -5.19 25.73 -29.08
C MET A 5 -4.57 24.96 -27.92
N THR A 6 -3.68 25.62 -27.19
CA THR A 6 -3.08 25.02 -26.01
C THR A 6 -4.22 24.65 -25.05
N PRO A 7 -4.10 23.56 -24.26
CA PRO A 7 -5.11 23.20 -23.26
C PRO A 7 -5.53 24.39 -22.37
N PHE A 8 -4.62 25.33 -22.15
CA PHE A 8 -4.81 26.59 -21.44
C PHE A 8 -5.74 27.58 -22.15
N THR A 9 -5.66 27.70 -23.48
CA THR A 9 -6.58 28.54 -24.26
C THR A 9 -8.01 28.00 -24.15
N ALA A 10 -8.18 26.68 -24.26
CA ALA A 10 -9.48 26.04 -24.10
C ALA A 10 -10.06 26.23 -22.68
N ALA A 11 -9.22 26.09 -21.65
CA ALA A 11 -9.62 26.32 -20.25
C ALA A 11 -9.99 27.80 -20.01
N SER A 12 -9.19 28.74 -20.49
CA SER A 12 -9.49 30.18 -20.39
C SER A 12 -10.80 30.53 -21.10
N ASN A 13 -11.05 29.97 -22.30
CA ASN A 13 -12.30 30.16 -23.04
C ASN A 13 -13.51 29.56 -22.31
N ALA A 14 -13.29 28.53 -21.48
CA ALA A 14 -14.31 27.94 -20.61
C ALA A 14 -14.49 28.68 -19.27
N GLY A 15 -13.79 29.81 -19.06
CA GLY A 15 -13.93 30.66 -17.87
C GLY A 15 -13.09 30.23 -16.67
N TYR A 16 -12.10 29.35 -16.86
CA TYR A 16 -11.14 29.01 -15.82
C TYR A 16 -10.02 30.06 -15.73
N GLU A 17 -9.59 30.36 -14.50
CA GLU A 17 -8.35 31.12 -14.30
C GLU A 17 -7.16 30.20 -14.61
N VAL A 18 -6.26 30.66 -15.46
CA VAL A 18 -5.08 29.89 -15.87
C VAL A 18 -3.84 30.62 -15.41
N HIS A 19 -3.05 29.95 -14.57
CA HIS A 19 -1.74 30.44 -14.16
C HIS A 19 -0.68 29.75 -15.00
N LEU A 20 -0.08 30.49 -15.92
CA LEU A 20 1.11 30.05 -16.62
C LEU A 20 2.33 30.28 -15.74
N TYR A 21 3.20 29.29 -15.67
CA TYR A 21 4.46 29.40 -14.96
C TYR A 21 5.45 28.41 -15.55
N LYS A 22 6.74 28.66 -15.30
CA LYS A 22 7.80 27.75 -15.73
C LYS A 22 7.96 26.66 -14.67
N PRO A 23 7.78 25.38 -15.01
CA PRO A 23 8.04 24.29 -14.08
C PRO A 23 9.46 24.38 -13.51
N ARG A 24 9.62 23.91 -12.27
CA ARG A 24 10.93 23.83 -11.64
C ARG A 24 11.88 23.02 -12.53
N HIS A 25 13.11 23.49 -12.67
CA HIS A 25 14.13 22.71 -13.39
C HIS A 25 14.49 21.47 -12.56
N THR A 26 14.17 20.29 -13.09
CA THR A 26 14.51 18.99 -12.51
C THR A 26 15.65 18.35 -13.34
N PRO A 27 16.72 17.83 -12.72
CA PRO A 27 17.90 17.33 -13.43
C PRO A 27 17.68 15.94 -14.08
N TRP A 28 16.67 15.82 -14.96
CA TRP A 28 16.27 14.55 -15.59
C TRP A 28 17.38 13.87 -16.39
N ASN A 29 18.38 14.63 -16.85
CA ASN A 29 19.59 14.09 -17.48
C ASN A 29 20.39 13.16 -16.57
N GLN A 30 20.24 13.28 -15.24
CA GLN A 30 20.90 12.41 -14.27
C GLN A 30 20.17 11.08 -14.05
N LEU A 31 18.92 10.93 -14.50
CA LEU A 31 18.07 9.78 -14.17
C LEU A 31 18.73 8.44 -14.55
N VAL A 32 19.39 8.38 -15.72
CA VAL A 32 20.07 7.16 -16.18
C VAL A 32 21.25 6.81 -15.28
N VAL A 33 22.11 7.78 -14.96
CA VAL A 33 23.29 7.58 -14.11
C VAL A 33 22.88 7.16 -12.70
N VAL A 34 21.89 7.85 -12.14
CA VAL A 34 21.29 7.53 -10.84
C VAL A 34 20.68 6.12 -10.87
N GLY A 35 19.93 5.78 -11.92
CA GLY A 35 19.33 4.47 -12.11
C GLY A 35 20.38 3.34 -12.16
N LEU A 36 21.49 3.54 -12.88
CA LEU A 36 22.59 2.58 -12.96
C LEU A 36 23.27 2.38 -11.60
N HIS A 37 23.57 3.47 -10.88
CA HIS A 37 24.18 3.39 -9.54
C HIS A 37 23.30 2.62 -8.57
N ASN A 38 22.01 2.99 -8.49
CA ASN A 38 21.06 2.31 -7.62
C ASN A 38 20.85 0.86 -8.05
N GLY A 39 20.77 0.59 -9.36
CA GLY A 39 20.67 -0.77 -9.89
C GLY A 39 21.85 -1.64 -9.50
N ALA A 40 23.08 -1.12 -9.60
CA ALA A 40 24.29 -1.84 -9.20
C ALA A 40 24.32 -2.13 -7.70
N PHE A 41 23.99 -1.14 -6.85
CA PHE A 41 23.87 -1.32 -5.40
C PHE A 41 22.84 -2.40 -5.06
N VAL A 42 21.63 -2.30 -5.62
CA VAL A 42 20.55 -3.26 -5.38
C VAL A 42 20.94 -4.66 -5.84
N ALA A 43 21.60 -4.80 -6.99
CA ALA A 43 22.08 -6.09 -7.47
C ALA A 43 23.10 -6.71 -6.51
N ALA A 44 24.05 -5.93 -6.00
CA ALA A 44 25.04 -6.40 -5.03
C ALA A 44 24.36 -6.89 -3.73
N VAL A 45 23.45 -6.08 -3.15
CA VAL A 45 22.72 -6.45 -1.94
C VAL A 45 21.83 -7.69 -2.19
N ALA A 46 21.18 -7.77 -3.35
CA ALA A 46 20.32 -8.90 -3.70
C ALA A 46 21.11 -10.22 -3.80
N VAL A 47 22.28 -10.20 -4.43
CA VAL A 47 23.16 -11.36 -4.52
C VAL A 47 23.65 -11.76 -3.13
N SER A 48 24.14 -10.81 -2.33
CA SER A 48 24.59 -11.09 -0.96
C SER A 48 23.48 -11.69 -0.10
N LEU A 49 22.29 -11.08 -0.08
CA LEU A 49 21.14 -11.60 0.67
C LEU A 49 20.72 -12.98 0.18
N TYR A 50 20.70 -13.22 -1.13
CA TYR A 50 20.43 -14.55 -1.67
C TYR A 50 21.41 -15.59 -1.12
N LEU A 51 22.72 -15.30 -1.09
CA LEU A 51 23.70 -16.22 -0.50
C LEU A 51 23.41 -16.47 0.98
N PHE A 52 23.10 -15.43 1.77
CA PHE A 52 22.70 -15.59 3.16
C PHE A 52 21.41 -16.39 3.35
N THR A 53 20.45 -16.34 2.41
CA THR A 53 19.24 -17.18 2.47
C THR A 53 19.53 -18.66 2.31
N ARG A 54 20.68 -19.04 1.73
CA ARG A 54 21.10 -20.45 1.56
C ARG A 54 21.75 -21.04 2.82
N LEU A 55 22.00 -20.21 3.83
CA LEU A 55 22.50 -20.68 5.12
C LEU A 55 21.35 -21.23 5.98
N SER A 56 21.69 -22.21 6.82
CA SER A 56 20.81 -22.68 7.88
C SER A 56 20.48 -21.54 8.85
N LYS A 57 19.41 -21.71 9.65
CA LYS A 57 19.09 -20.74 10.71
C LYS A 57 20.29 -20.65 11.67
N GLY A 58 20.80 -19.45 11.87
CA GLY A 58 21.97 -19.21 12.71
C GLY A 58 22.38 -17.74 12.71
N PRO A 59 23.37 -17.38 13.55
CA PRO A 59 23.78 -16.00 13.76
C PRO A 59 24.28 -15.33 12.48
N ILE A 60 25.02 -16.03 11.63
CA ILE A 60 25.57 -15.49 10.37
C ILE A 60 24.43 -15.07 9.42
N ARG A 61 23.40 -15.90 9.28
CA ARG A 61 22.22 -15.58 8.46
C ARG A 61 21.48 -14.36 9.01
N THR A 62 21.34 -14.26 10.33
CA THR A 62 20.72 -13.11 10.99
C THR A 62 21.53 -11.83 10.80
N LEU A 63 22.85 -11.89 10.97
CA LEU A 63 23.74 -10.76 10.73
C LEU A 63 23.69 -10.29 9.28
N GLY A 64 23.67 -11.22 8.32
CA GLY A 64 23.50 -10.90 6.90
C GLY A 64 22.17 -10.20 6.61
N ALA A 65 21.07 -10.64 7.24
CA ALA A 65 19.78 -9.99 7.11
C ALA A 65 19.77 -8.57 7.70
N ILE A 66 20.32 -8.39 8.89
CA ILE A 66 20.42 -7.09 9.56
C ILE A 66 21.29 -6.15 8.72
N ALA A 67 22.47 -6.60 8.27
CA ALA A 67 23.35 -5.83 7.41
C ALA A 67 22.63 -5.41 6.11
N GLY A 68 21.91 -6.32 5.45
CA GLY A 68 21.14 -5.98 4.25
C GLY A 68 20.02 -4.97 4.50
N ILE A 69 19.27 -5.11 5.60
CA ILE A 69 18.24 -4.15 6.01
C ILE A 69 18.88 -2.77 6.26
N THR A 70 19.94 -2.71 7.06
CA THR A 70 20.65 -1.47 7.38
C THR A 70 21.17 -0.81 6.11
N SER A 71 21.84 -1.57 5.23
CA SER A 71 22.34 -1.04 3.96
C SER A 71 21.23 -0.43 3.11
N ILE A 72 20.08 -1.10 2.96
CA ILE A 72 18.99 -0.61 2.13
C ILE A 72 18.30 0.61 2.73
N LEU A 73 18.13 0.65 4.06
CA LEU A 73 17.52 1.79 4.73
C LEU A 73 18.44 3.00 4.73
N VAL A 74 19.75 2.82 4.94
CA VAL A 74 20.74 3.90 5.02
C VAL A 74 21.15 4.39 3.63
N TRP A 75 21.08 3.56 2.58
CA TRP A 75 21.53 3.90 1.23
C TRP A 75 21.00 5.24 0.68
N PRO A 76 19.70 5.59 0.83
CA PRO A 76 19.19 6.86 0.32
C PRO A 76 19.55 8.08 1.19
N SER A 77 20.21 7.87 2.34
CA SER A 77 20.68 8.96 3.20
C SER A 77 22.01 9.55 2.73
N ASN A 78 22.44 10.64 3.36
CA ASN A 78 23.76 11.25 3.10
C ASN A 78 24.95 10.33 3.45
N LEU A 79 24.71 9.24 4.20
CA LEU A 79 25.73 8.22 4.47
C LEU A 79 25.90 7.22 3.31
N GLY A 80 24.97 7.20 2.35
CA GLY A 80 25.00 6.37 1.15
C GLY A 80 25.13 7.21 -0.11
N TYR A 81 24.10 7.19 -0.96
CA TYR A 81 24.06 7.94 -2.22
C TYR A 81 23.70 9.43 -2.02
N GLY A 82 22.91 9.74 -0.99
CA GLY A 82 22.36 11.07 -0.76
C GLY A 82 21.23 11.45 -1.74
N ARG A 83 20.86 12.73 -1.71
CA ARG A 83 19.81 13.28 -2.59
C ARG A 83 20.31 13.49 -4.01
N THR A 84 19.47 13.14 -4.96
CA THR A 84 19.74 13.24 -6.40
C THR A 84 19.20 14.53 -7.00
N GLY A 85 18.27 15.20 -6.30
CA GLY A 85 17.52 16.33 -6.83
C GLY A 85 16.35 15.89 -7.72
N LEU A 86 16.18 14.58 -7.96
CA LEU A 86 15.00 13.99 -8.59
C LEU A 86 14.02 13.59 -7.50
N GLY A 87 13.00 14.41 -7.21
CA GLY A 87 12.07 14.16 -6.10
C GLY A 87 11.44 12.76 -6.14
N ILE A 88 11.16 12.24 -7.35
CA ILE A 88 10.65 10.89 -7.58
C ILE A 88 11.61 9.79 -7.09
N VAL A 89 12.92 9.96 -7.29
CA VAL A 89 13.94 9.00 -6.87
C VAL A 89 14.21 9.18 -5.39
N ASP A 90 14.35 10.43 -4.94
CA ASP A 90 14.67 10.78 -3.55
C ASP A 90 13.59 10.31 -2.58
N PHE A 91 12.32 10.30 -2.99
CA PHE A 91 11.23 9.69 -2.24
C PHE A 91 11.07 8.19 -2.52
N GLY A 92 11.21 7.78 -3.78
CA GLY A 92 10.99 6.40 -4.23
C GLY A 92 11.97 5.39 -3.63
N LEU A 93 13.25 5.76 -3.47
CA LEU A 93 14.29 4.90 -2.90
C LEU A 93 14.01 4.55 -1.43
N PRO A 94 13.77 5.51 -0.52
CA PRO A 94 13.32 5.21 0.85
C PRO A 94 12.04 4.36 0.90
N ALA A 95 11.05 4.64 0.05
CA ALA A 95 9.79 3.87 0.00
C ALA A 95 10.02 2.42 -0.40
N TRP A 96 10.85 2.19 -1.43
CA TRP A 96 11.25 0.86 -1.83
C TRP A 96 12.13 0.17 -0.78
N GLY A 97 12.95 0.94 -0.05
CA GLY A 97 13.72 0.45 1.08
C GLY A 97 12.84 -0.06 2.22
N MET A 98 11.75 0.64 2.53
CA MET A 98 10.75 0.19 3.50
C MET A 98 10.08 -1.13 3.06
N LEU A 99 9.63 -1.22 1.81
CA LEU A 99 9.06 -2.47 1.26
C LEU A 99 10.05 -3.62 1.39
N THR A 100 11.29 -3.38 0.99
CA THR A 100 12.34 -4.40 1.02
C THR A 100 12.70 -4.82 2.43
N PHE A 101 12.75 -3.89 3.38
CA PHE A 101 12.91 -4.19 4.81
C PHE A 101 11.84 -5.18 5.30
N LEU A 102 10.56 -4.90 5.05
CA LEU A 102 9.46 -5.76 5.48
C LEU A 102 9.56 -7.17 4.88
N ASN A 103 9.97 -7.23 3.62
CA ASN A 103 10.16 -8.47 2.88
C ASN A 103 11.37 -9.28 3.38
N ILE A 104 12.51 -8.64 3.64
CA ILE A 104 13.67 -9.31 4.25
C ILE A 104 13.28 -9.88 5.61
N VAL A 105 12.50 -9.13 6.40
CA VAL A 105 12.02 -9.62 7.70
C VAL A 105 11.18 -10.89 7.53
N ASP A 106 10.25 -10.90 6.57
CA ASP A 106 9.45 -12.09 6.25
C ASP A 106 10.34 -13.28 5.86
N VAL A 107 11.22 -13.10 4.87
CA VAL A 107 12.06 -14.17 4.31
C VAL A 107 13.05 -14.74 5.35
N PHE A 108 13.67 -13.89 6.16
CA PHE A 108 14.74 -14.34 7.06
C PHE A 108 14.23 -14.81 8.42
N PHE A 109 13.20 -14.18 8.98
CA PHE A 109 12.77 -14.44 10.35
C PHE A 109 11.45 -15.20 10.44
N LEU A 110 10.51 -14.97 9.51
CA LEU A 110 9.16 -15.56 9.59
C LEU A 110 9.04 -16.86 8.79
N ARG A 111 9.69 -16.95 7.62
CA ARG A 111 9.61 -18.13 6.75
C ARG A 111 10.48 -19.28 7.23
N SER A 112 10.07 -20.51 6.91
CA SER A 112 10.88 -21.69 7.19
C SER A 112 12.07 -21.76 6.22
N THR A 113 13.19 -22.34 6.66
CA THR A 113 14.38 -22.45 5.79
C THR A 113 14.14 -23.41 4.63
N ALA A 114 13.38 -24.49 4.87
CA ALA A 114 12.98 -25.41 3.81
C ALA A 114 12.15 -24.72 2.72
N GLU A 115 11.21 -23.85 3.11
CA GLU A 115 10.41 -23.05 2.17
C GLU A 115 11.29 -22.08 1.37
N VAL A 116 12.17 -21.33 2.02
CA VAL A 116 13.06 -20.38 1.31
C VAL A 116 14.04 -21.12 0.40
N HIS A 117 14.53 -22.29 0.81
CA HIS A 117 15.45 -23.10 0.01
C HIS A 117 14.78 -23.69 -1.23
N SER A 118 13.47 -23.95 -1.19
CA SER A 118 12.74 -24.47 -2.36
C SER A 118 12.52 -23.41 -3.44
N TRP A 119 12.76 -22.13 -3.14
CA TRP A 119 12.69 -21.06 -4.14
C TRP A 119 13.96 -21.02 -5.01
N GLY A 120 13.77 -20.81 -6.31
CA GLY A 120 14.84 -20.44 -7.23
C GLY A 120 15.29 -18.99 -7.04
N LEU A 121 16.47 -18.64 -7.55
CA LEU A 121 17.05 -17.29 -7.47
C LEU A 121 16.06 -16.17 -7.85
N PRO A 122 15.34 -16.23 -9.01
CA PRO A 122 14.44 -15.15 -9.40
C PRO A 122 13.29 -14.95 -8.42
N ARG A 123 12.74 -16.05 -7.87
CA ARG A 123 11.67 -16.02 -6.88
C ARG A 123 12.14 -15.45 -5.55
N THR A 124 13.33 -15.82 -5.10
CA THR A 124 13.92 -15.28 -3.85
C THR A 124 14.17 -13.78 -3.96
N ILE A 125 14.74 -13.32 -5.09
CA ILE A 125 14.93 -11.88 -5.34
C ILE A 125 13.57 -11.15 -5.38
N ALA A 126 12.60 -11.67 -6.13
CA ALA A 126 11.26 -11.09 -6.19
C ALA A 126 10.61 -10.99 -4.80
N GLN A 127 10.75 -12.02 -3.97
CA GLN A 127 10.21 -12.00 -2.60
C GLN A 127 10.87 -10.97 -1.70
N MET A 128 12.15 -10.64 -1.91
CA MET A 128 12.85 -9.64 -1.11
C MET A 128 12.56 -8.21 -1.60
N PHE A 129 12.53 -7.98 -2.91
CA PHE A 129 12.59 -6.63 -3.48
C PHE A 129 11.33 -6.18 -4.23
N ALA A 130 10.32 -7.05 -4.33
CA ALA A 130 9.09 -6.79 -5.07
C ALA A 130 7.85 -7.24 -4.28
N TYR A 131 6.77 -7.57 -4.99
CA TYR A 131 5.54 -8.08 -4.40
C TYR A 131 4.97 -9.21 -5.26
N PRO A 132 5.61 -10.40 -5.25
CA PRO A 132 5.24 -11.48 -6.13
C PRO A 132 3.93 -12.15 -5.69
N ASN A 133 3.14 -12.60 -6.66
CA ASN A 133 1.95 -13.40 -6.40
C ASN A 133 2.38 -14.78 -5.88
N GLU A 134 2.12 -15.06 -4.60
CA GLU A 134 2.44 -16.34 -3.94
C GLU A 134 1.53 -17.49 -4.37
N HIS A 135 0.40 -17.17 -4.98
CA HIS A 135 -0.60 -18.13 -5.42
C HIS A 135 -0.72 -18.15 -6.95
N ALA A 136 0.29 -17.63 -7.64
CA ALA A 136 0.36 -17.64 -9.09
C ALA A 136 0.27 -19.07 -9.61
N THR A 137 -0.79 -19.36 -10.34
CA THR A 137 -0.98 -20.61 -11.10
C THR A 137 -0.90 -20.37 -12.60
N SER A 138 -0.62 -19.12 -13.02
CA SER A 138 -0.56 -18.77 -14.43
C SER A 138 0.53 -19.58 -15.14
N PRO A 139 0.23 -20.19 -16.29
CA PRO A 139 1.23 -20.89 -17.09
C PRO A 139 2.29 -19.93 -17.66
N ASN A 140 1.99 -18.64 -17.79
CA ASN A 140 2.93 -17.63 -18.29
C ASN A 140 2.94 -16.36 -17.41
N PRO A 141 3.76 -16.36 -16.34
CA PRO A 141 3.88 -15.22 -15.42
C PRO A 141 4.28 -13.91 -16.09
N ARG A 142 5.10 -13.96 -17.15
CA ARG A 142 5.55 -12.77 -17.88
C ARG A 142 4.39 -12.10 -18.61
N LEU A 143 3.56 -12.89 -19.27
CA LEU A 143 2.40 -12.38 -20.00
C LEU A 143 1.38 -11.72 -19.06
N GLU A 144 1.14 -12.27 -17.87
CA GLU A 144 0.25 -11.64 -16.89
C GLU A 144 0.77 -10.28 -16.41
N ASN A 145 2.08 -10.16 -16.22
CA ASN A 145 2.68 -8.85 -15.92
C ASN A 145 2.55 -7.86 -17.08
N VAL A 146 2.72 -8.30 -18.33
CA VAL A 146 2.51 -7.46 -19.54
C VAL A 146 1.06 -6.98 -19.63
N LYS A 147 0.07 -7.86 -19.40
CA LYS A 147 -1.34 -7.46 -19.37
C LYS A 147 -1.60 -6.41 -18.30
N ALA A 148 -1.02 -6.57 -17.11
CA ALA A 148 -1.17 -5.62 -16.01
C ALA A 148 -0.51 -4.26 -16.30
N LEU A 149 0.54 -4.20 -17.14
CA LEU A 149 1.12 -2.94 -17.60
C LEU A 149 0.13 -2.09 -18.41
N GLY A 150 -0.83 -2.70 -19.10
CA GLY A 150 -1.89 -1.97 -19.81
C GLY A 150 -2.72 -1.08 -18.86
N LEU A 151 -3.07 -1.61 -17.68
CA LEU A 151 -3.75 -0.83 -16.65
C LEU A 151 -2.85 0.27 -16.06
N CYS A 152 -1.54 0.02 -15.95
CA CYS A 152 -0.57 1.04 -15.55
C CYS A 152 -0.51 2.19 -16.56
N ALA A 153 -0.55 1.90 -17.87
CA ALA A 153 -0.59 2.92 -18.91
C ALA A 153 -1.84 3.81 -18.81
N LEU A 154 -3.02 3.23 -18.51
CA LEU A 154 -4.23 4.01 -18.27
C LEU A 154 -4.08 4.97 -17.06
N LYS A 155 -3.50 4.48 -15.96
CA LYS A 155 -3.21 5.31 -14.78
C LYS A 155 -2.22 6.43 -15.11
N TYR A 156 -1.22 6.18 -15.95
CA TYR A 156 -0.29 7.20 -16.42
C TYR A 156 -1.00 8.32 -17.18
N VAL A 157 -1.94 7.98 -18.07
CA VAL A 157 -2.77 8.97 -18.77
C VAL A 157 -3.61 9.79 -17.81
N MET A 158 -4.25 9.13 -16.83
CA MET A 158 -5.03 9.80 -15.80
C MET A 158 -4.17 10.76 -14.96
N VAL A 159 -2.98 10.35 -14.52
CA VAL A 159 -2.06 11.23 -13.78
C VAL A 159 -1.68 12.45 -14.61
N ASN A 160 -1.34 12.25 -15.88
CA ASN A 160 -1.00 13.36 -16.78
C ASN A 160 -2.13 14.38 -16.92
N PHE A 161 -3.37 13.91 -16.99
CA PHE A 161 -4.54 14.79 -16.97
C PHE A 161 -4.67 15.53 -15.63
N LEU A 162 -4.54 14.83 -14.51
CA LEU A 162 -4.66 15.42 -13.17
C LEU A 162 -3.54 16.42 -12.85
N LEU A 163 -2.35 16.30 -13.46
CA LEU A 163 -1.24 17.22 -13.24
C LEU A 163 -1.58 18.66 -13.63
N TYR A 164 -2.46 18.89 -14.61
CA TYR A 164 -2.95 20.24 -14.95
C TYR A 164 -3.68 20.93 -13.79
N PHE A 165 -4.14 20.15 -12.80
CA PHE A 165 -4.88 20.58 -11.63
C PHE A 165 -4.08 20.47 -10.33
N ALA A 166 -2.81 20.05 -10.41
CA ALA A 166 -1.92 20.00 -9.25
C ALA A 166 -1.42 21.42 -8.95
N PRO A 167 -1.72 22.02 -7.79
CA PRO A 167 -1.24 23.37 -7.49
C PRO A 167 0.28 23.38 -7.32
N SER A 168 0.93 24.47 -7.75
CA SER A 168 2.34 24.71 -7.44
C SER A 168 2.51 24.99 -5.94
N PRO A 169 3.74 24.92 -5.39
CA PRO A 169 3.99 25.24 -3.98
C PRO A 169 3.49 26.64 -3.59
N GLU A 170 3.68 27.63 -4.45
CA GLU A 170 3.28 29.03 -4.22
C GLU A 170 1.76 29.17 -4.21
N ILE A 171 1.08 28.47 -5.13
CA ILE A 171 -0.38 28.43 -5.24
C ILE A 171 -0.97 27.73 -4.02
N TRP A 172 -0.42 26.57 -3.63
CA TRP A 172 -0.84 25.82 -2.45
C TRP A 172 -0.73 26.64 -1.16
N ALA A 173 0.37 27.39 -1.00
CA ALA A 173 0.58 28.25 0.17
C ALA A 173 -0.46 29.37 0.32
N ARG A 174 -1.13 29.76 -0.77
CA ARG A 174 -2.18 30.80 -0.76
C ARG A 174 -3.58 30.23 -0.48
N ILE A 175 -3.79 28.93 -0.68
CA ILE A 175 -5.08 28.30 -0.43
C ILE A 175 -5.32 28.28 1.09
N LYS A 176 -6.35 29.00 1.53
CA LYS A 176 -6.76 29.01 2.94
C LYS A 176 -7.15 27.60 3.40
N PRO A 177 -6.59 27.09 4.51
CA PRO A 177 -6.96 25.79 5.07
C PRO A 177 -8.46 25.69 5.33
N LEU A 178 -9.00 24.47 5.22
CA LEU A 178 -10.42 24.15 5.50
C LEU A 178 -11.45 24.81 4.56
N THR A 179 -11.02 25.46 3.48
CA THR A 179 -11.93 25.93 2.43
C THR A 179 -12.32 24.82 1.47
N PRO A 180 -13.44 24.94 0.71
CA PRO A 180 -13.79 23.98 -0.33
C PRO A 180 -12.67 23.77 -1.36
N ALA A 181 -11.96 24.84 -1.74
CA ALA A 181 -10.80 24.77 -2.62
C ALA A 181 -9.70 23.88 -2.04
N TYR A 182 -9.39 24.04 -0.76
CA TYR A 182 -8.39 23.23 -0.05
C TYR A 182 -8.70 21.73 -0.15
N PHE A 183 -9.94 21.34 0.11
CA PHE A 183 -10.36 19.93 0.01
C PHE A 183 -10.39 19.42 -1.43
N LEU A 184 -10.82 20.24 -2.39
CA LEU A 184 -10.84 19.87 -3.80
C LEU A 184 -9.44 19.58 -4.33
N TYR A 185 -8.50 20.50 -4.12
CA TYR A 185 -7.11 20.32 -4.56
C TYR A 185 -6.42 19.20 -3.78
N ALA A 186 -6.71 19.03 -2.49
CA ALA A 186 -6.23 17.86 -1.76
C ALA A 186 -6.75 16.54 -2.33
N GLY A 187 -8.01 16.50 -2.77
CA GLY A 187 -8.57 15.36 -3.49
C GLY A 187 -7.85 15.08 -4.81
N VAL A 188 -7.58 16.11 -5.62
CA VAL A 188 -6.78 15.99 -6.85
C VAL A 188 -5.40 15.41 -6.53
N VAL A 189 -4.73 15.93 -5.51
CA VAL A 189 -3.39 15.49 -5.13
C VAL A 189 -3.41 14.06 -4.56
N ALA A 190 -4.43 13.69 -3.80
CA ALA A 190 -4.61 12.31 -3.33
C ALA A 190 -4.78 11.33 -4.51
N LEU A 191 -5.56 11.70 -5.52
CA LEU A 191 -5.71 10.93 -6.75
C LEU A 191 -4.42 10.89 -7.57
N LEU A 192 -3.63 11.97 -7.59
CA LEU A 192 -2.30 11.99 -8.19
C LEU A 192 -1.35 11.02 -7.48
N ILE A 193 -1.37 10.95 -6.15
CA ILE A 193 -0.55 9.99 -5.40
C ILE A 193 -0.98 8.56 -5.73
N LEU A 194 -2.27 8.26 -5.65
CA LEU A 194 -2.81 6.95 -6.00
C LEU A 194 -2.42 6.55 -7.43
N GLY A 195 -2.63 7.45 -8.39
CA GLY A 195 -2.28 7.26 -9.78
C GLY A 195 -0.78 7.07 -9.97
N THR A 196 0.04 7.90 -9.33
CA THR A 196 1.51 7.88 -9.45
C THR A 196 2.09 6.59 -8.91
N LEU A 197 1.71 6.19 -7.69
CA LEU A 197 2.12 4.89 -7.16
C LEU A 197 1.62 3.74 -8.05
N GLY A 198 0.39 3.85 -8.55
CA GLY A 198 -0.26 2.82 -9.35
C GLY A 198 0.25 2.69 -10.78
N PHE A 199 0.80 3.73 -11.40
CA PHE A 199 1.45 3.60 -12.71
C PHE A 199 2.95 3.39 -12.56
N LEU A 200 3.64 4.14 -11.69
CA LEU A 200 5.09 4.13 -11.60
C LEU A 200 5.59 2.90 -10.85
N ILE A 201 5.24 2.79 -9.57
CA ILE A 201 5.76 1.70 -8.74
C ILE A 201 5.21 0.37 -9.21
N GLU A 202 3.90 0.29 -9.49
CA GLU A 202 3.33 -0.94 -10.03
C GLU A 202 3.97 -1.32 -11.37
N ALA A 203 4.19 -0.39 -12.32
CA ALA A 203 4.88 -0.75 -13.57
C ALA A 203 6.33 -1.21 -13.34
N ILE A 204 7.07 -0.58 -12.43
CA ILE A 204 8.42 -1.05 -12.07
C ILE A 204 8.37 -2.49 -11.55
N LEU A 205 7.45 -2.79 -10.62
CA LEU A 205 7.28 -4.15 -10.10
C LEU A 205 6.89 -5.13 -11.20
N ARG A 206 5.97 -4.77 -12.10
CA ARG A 206 5.55 -5.60 -13.24
C ARG A 206 6.71 -5.87 -14.19
N THR A 207 7.51 -4.86 -14.51
CA THR A 207 8.72 -4.99 -15.34
C THR A 207 9.73 -5.93 -14.69
N LEU A 208 9.97 -5.79 -13.38
CA LEU A 208 10.79 -6.75 -12.63
C LEU A 208 10.22 -8.17 -12.71
N GLY A 209 8.90 -8.32 -12.63
CA GLY A 209 8.23 -9.62 -12.81
C GLY A 209 8.41 -10.23 -14.20
N ILE A 210 8.43 -9.41 -15.25
CA ILE A 210 8.74 -9.85 -16.62
C ILE A 210 10.18 -10.35 -16.69
N LEU A 211 11.14 -9.57 -16.19
CA LEU A 211 12.57 -9.92 -16.20
C LEU A 211 12.84 -11.21 -15.42
N LEU A 212 12.29 -11.32 -14.20
CA LEU A 212 12.48 -12.46 -13.32
C LEU A 212 11.62 -13.68 -13.68
N GLY A 213 10.62 -13.53 -14.55
CA GLY A 213 9.65 -14.59 -14.84
C GLY A 213 8.76 -14.94 -13.65
N VAL A 214 8.44 -13.95 -12.81
CA VAL A 214 7.61 -14.12 -11.61
C VAL A 214 6.40 -13.20 -11.70
N GLU A 215 5.21 -13.76 -11.54
CA GLU A 215 3.97 -13.00 -11.56
C GLU A 215 3.92 -12.09 -10.33
N MET A 216 3.59 -10.81 -10.51
CA MET A 216 3.44 -9.87 -9.40
C MET A 216 1.98 -9.76 -8.96
N SER A 217 1.77 -9.43 -7.70
CA SER A 217 0.46 -9.07 -7.19
C SER A 217 0.17 -7.59 -7.49
N PRO A 218 -1.11 -7.22 -7.72
CA PRO A 218 -1.47 -5.81 -7.85
C PRO A 218 -1.21 -5.07 -6.54
N MET A 219 -0.80 -3.80 -6.60
CA MET A 219 -0.61 -2.99 -5.39
C MET A 219 -1.91 -2.38 -4.89
N PHE A 220 -2.89 -2.19 -5.77
CA PHE A 220 -4.15 -1.53 -5.48
C PHE A 220 -5.33 -2.34 -6.00
N ASN A 221 -6.42 -2.38 -5.24
CA ASN A 221 -7.65 -3.06 -5.64
C ASN A 221 -8.87 -2.17 -5.41
N ASN A 222 -9.04 -1.15 -6.26
CA ASN A 222 -10.13 -0.16 -6.17
C ASN A 222 -10.37 0.37 -4.73
N PRO A 223 -9.37 1.05 -4.12
CA PRO A 223 -9.51 1.57 -2.76
C PRO A 223 -10.61 2.62 -2.63
N THR A 224 -10.87 3.41 -3.67
CA THR A 224 -11.94 4.42 -3.68
C THR A 224 -13.34 3.80 -3.68
N GLY A 225 -13.50 2.54 -4.10
CA GLY A 225 -14.75 1.79 -4.00
C GLY A 225 -15.00 1.12 -2.64
N ALA A 226 -14.23 1.46 -1.60
CA ALA A 226 -14.38 0.85 -0.28
C ALA A 226 -15.54 1.47 0.51
N PRO A 227 -16.51 0.67 1.01
CA PRO A 227 -17.63 1.16 1.83
C PRO A 227 -17.26 1.39 3.29
N ASN A 228 -16.04 1.03 3.72
CA ASN A 228 -15.55 1.34 5.06
C ASN A 228 -14.03 1.55 5.05
N ILE A 229 -13.54 2.24 6.07
CA ILE A 229 -12.13 2.64 6.14
C ILE A 229 -11.16 1.44 6.26
N ARG A 230 -11.59 0.33 6.85
CA ARG A 230 -10.75 -0.88 6.95
C ARG A 230 -10.55 -1.50 5.57
N GLU A 231 -11.62 -1.56 4.80
CA GLU A 231 -11.60 -2.07 3.44
C GLU A 231 -10.83 -1.16 2.50
N PHE A 232 -10.84 0.17 2.73
CA PHE A 232 -9.96 1.11 2.02
C PHE A 232 -8.49 0.71 2.21
N TRP A 233 -8.04 0.55 3.47
CA TRP A 233 -6.67 0.14 3.78
C TRP A 233 -6.34 -1.30 3.36
N ALA A 234 -7.33 -2.18 3.27
CA ALA A 234 -7.15 -3.53 2.75
C ALA A 234 -6.92 -3.56 1.22
N ARG A 235 -7.35 -2.51 0.51
CA ARG A 235 -7.26 -2.34 -0.94
C ARG A 235 -6.20 -1.34 -1.38
N TRP A 236 -5.65 -0.57 -0.44
CA TRP A 236 -4.61 0.43 -0.65
C TRP A 236 -3.23 -0.14 -0.37
N ASN A 237 -2.30 -0.01 -1.31
CA ASN A 237 -0.90 -0.40 -1.18
C ASN A 237 -0.71 -1.76 -0.48
N MET A 238 -1.29 -2.80 -1.09
CA MET A 238 -1.35 -4.15 -0.52
C MET A 238 0.03 -4.73 -0.24
N ALA A 239 1.07 -4.31 -0.97
CA ALA A 239 2.46 -4.69 -0.72
C ALA A 239 2.92 -4.30 0.70
N ILE A 240 2.70 -3.04 1.08
CA ILE A 240 3.05 -2.53 2.41
C ILE A 240 2.09 -3.08 3.48
N LYS A 241 0.79 -3.09 3.20
CA LYS A 241 -0.22 -3.63 4.13
C LYS A 241 0.07 -5.07 4.52
N ASP A 242 0.33 -5.93 3.53
CA ASP A 242 0.64 -7.34 3.77
C ASP A 242 1.99 -7.53 4.46
N GLY A 243 2.99 -6.73 4.12
CA GLY A 243 4.29 -6.73 4.78
C GLY A 243 4.19 -6.35 6.25
N LEU A 244 3.54 -5.23 6.57
CA LEU A 244 3.29 -4.79 7.93
C LEU A 244 2.47 -5.82 8.72
N SER A 245 1.43 -6.39 8.09
CA SER A 245 0.60 -7.39 8.75
C SER A 245 1.40 -8.63 9.15
N ARG A 246 2.28 -9.12 8.26
CA ARG A 246 3.21 -10.21 8.58
C ARG A 246 4.16 -9.82 9.72
N VAL A 247 4.81 -8.66 9.63
CA VAL A 247 5.80 -8.25 10.62
C VAL A 247 5.19 -7.96 11.99
N PHE A 248 4.03 -7.32 12.09
CA PHE A 248 3.47 -6.94 13.39
C PHE A 248 2.55 -8.00 14.02
N PHE A 249 1.82 -8.78 13.21
CA PHE A 249 0.89 -9.80 13.76
C PHE A 249 1.49 -11.20 13.78
N HIS A 250 2.41 -11.53 12.86
CA HIS A 250 3.00 -12.87 12.78
C HIS A 250 4.38 -13.00 13.43
N PHE A 251 4.98 -11.90 13.88
CA PHE A 251 6.13 -11.94 14.79
C PHE A 251 5.64 -12.37 16.19
N LYS A 252 5.10 -13.59 16.27
CA LYS A 252 4.79 -14.22 17.55
C LYS A 252 6.11 -14.37 18.27
N ALA A 253 6.17 -13.81 19.48
CA ALA A 253 7.22 -14.14 20.43
C ALA A 253 7.39 -15.68 20.45
N PRO A 254 8.63 -16.18 20.43
CA PRO A 254 8.87 -17.62 20.43
C PRO A 254 7.98 -18.26 21.49
N PRO A 255 7.23 -19.31 21.16
CA PRO A 255 6.27 -19.89 22.09
C PRO A 255 7.00 -20.11 23.41
N LYS A 256 6.52 -19.46 24.49
CA LYS A 256 7.09 -19.66 25.82
C LYS A 256 7.20 -21.16 25.98
N ARG A 257 8.44 -21.65 25.98
CA ARG A 257 8.74 -23.07 26.06
C ARG A 257 8.19 -23.46 27.43
N ASN A 258 6.98 -23.98 27.46
CA ASN A 258 6.36 -24.45 28.69
C ASN A 258 7.24 -25.61 29.15
N SER A 259 8.23 -25.29 29.98
CA SER A 259 9.14 -26.22 30.62
C SER A 259 8.45 -27.09 31.68
N LYS A 260 7.11 -27.08 31.72
CA LYS A 260 6.32 -28.06 32.46
C LYS A 260 6.13 -29.32 31.62
N SER A 261 7.23 -29.99 31.33
CA SER A 261 7.24 -31.40 30.99
C SER A 261 8.26 -32.08 31.89
N SER A 262 7.75 -33.01 32.69
CA SER A 262 8.49 -34.03 33.44
C SER A 262 8.97 -33.67 34.85
N ALA A 263 8.03 -33.73 35.80
CA ALA A 263 8.24 -34.50 37.01
C ALA A 263 6.99 -35.35 37.23
N ASN A 264 6.79 -36.39 36.42
CA ASN A 264 5.96 -37.49 36.87
C ASN A 264 6.59 -38.82 36.42
N ASN A 265 7.17 -39.48 37.42
CA ASN A 265 7.69 -40.83 37.40
C ASN A 265 6.61 -41.81 36.91
N GLY A 266 6.95 -42.70 35.98
CA GLY A 266 6.01 -43.76 35.59
C GLY A 266 6.49 -44.70 34.49
N LYS A 267 7.47 -45.56 34.82
CA LYS A 267 7.80 -46.89 34.27
C LYS A 267 8.04 -47.08 32.74
N PRO A 268 9.12 -47.79 32.36
CA PRO A 268 9.37 -48.19 30.97
C PRO A 268 8.59 -49.47 30.62
N SER A 269 7.73 -49.40 29.61
CA SER A 269 7.27 -50.59 28.89
C SER A 269 7.87 -50.57 27.49
N ALA A 270 8.72 -51.56 27.23
CA ALA A 270 9.30 -51.85 25.93
C ALA A 270 8.20 -52.26 24.94
N SER A 271 8.12 -51.59 23.78
CA SER A 271 7.87 -52.22 22.47
C SER A 271 7.68 -51.18 21.35
N SER A 272 8.18 -51.57 20.19
CA SER A 272 7.83 -51.09 18.84
C SER A 272 8.37 -49.73 18.37
N SER A 273 9.54 -49.84 17.76
CA SER A 273 9.94 -49.20 16.51
C SER A 273 8.76 -48.88 15.57
N ALA A 274 8.43 -47.59 15.44
CA ALA A 274 7.73 -47.07 14.26
C ALA A 274 8.04 -45.59 14.09
N VAL A 275 8.69 -45.28 12.97
CA VAL A 275 9.12 -43.97 12.50
C VAL A 275 7.95 -42.99 12.48
N SER A 276 7.95 -42.02 13.41
CA SER A 276 6.99 -40.91 13.44
C SER A 276 7.66 -39.63 12.94
N ALA A 277 7.73 -39.52 11.61
CA ALA A 277 8.13 -38.31 10.89
C ALA A 277 6.89 -37.59 10.30
N LYS A 278 5.80 -37.46 11.07
CA LYS A 278 4.48 -37.08 10.51
C LYS A 278 3.74 -35.91 11.14
N ASN A 279 4.37 -35.08 11.96
CA ASN A 279 3.68 -33.94 12.63
C ASN A 279 4.13 -32.53 12.18
N GLY A 280 4.84 -32.40 11.06
CA GLY A 280 5.31 -31.09 10.57
C GLY A 280 4.67 -30.55 9.28
N HIS A 281 3.90 -31.36 8.54
CA HIS A 281 3.68 -31.09 7.11
C HIS A 281 2.21 -30.87 6.70
N GLU A 282 1.26 -30.91 7.63
CA GLU A 282 -0.18 -31.01 7.28
C GLU A 282 -0.97 -29.68 7.33
N LEU A 283 -0.30 -28.54 7.48
CA LEU A 283 -0.98 -27.24 7.55
C LEU A 283 -1.18 -26.55 6.19
N ARG A 284 -0.74 -27.11 5.04
CA ARG A 284 -0.75 -26.33 3.78
C ARG A 284 -0.92 -27.03 2.43
N SER A 285 -1.29 -28.32 2.37
CA SER A 285 -1.38 -29.05 1.08
C SER A 285 -2.79 -29.21 0.47
N ARG A 286 -3.80 -28.43 0.89
CA ARG A 286 -5.08 -28.37 0.14
C ARG A 286 -5.25 -27.02 -0.54
N GLY A 287 -5.12 -27.05 -1.87
CA GLY A 287 -5.33 -25.95 -2.81
C GLY A 287 -6.74 -25.40 -2.81
N ARG A 288 -7.14 -24.77 -1.70
CA ARG A 288 -8.12 -23.70 -1.75
C ARG A 288 -7.39 -22.41 -2.13
N PRO A 289 -7.98 -21.51 -2.92
CA PRO A 289 -7.68 -20.09 -2.82
C PRO A 289 -8.11 -19.66 -1.42
N ILE A 290 -7.21 -19.89 -0.46
CA ILE A 290 -7.29 -19.32 0.87
C ILE A 290 -7.03 -17.84 0.62
N SER A 291 -8.10 -17.07 0.49
CA SER A 291 -8.07 -15.69 0.98
C SER A 291 -7.44 -15.78 2.36
N LYS A 292 -6.15 -15.42 2.47
CA LYS A 292 -5.45 -15.42 3.76
C LYS A 292 -6.38 -14.71 4.75
N PRO A 293 -6.68 -15.31 5.90
CA PRO A 293 -7.51 -14.65 6.90
C PRO A 293 -6.84 -13.33 7.21
N ASP A 294 -7.45 -12.24 6.77
CA ASP A 294 -7.01 -10.92 7.14
C ASP A 294 -7.14 -10.87 8.66
N TYR A 295 -6.08 -10.59 9.41
CA TYR A 295 -6.17 -10.48 10.87
C TYR A 295 -7.12 -9.35 11.28
N LEU A 296 -7.42 -8.44 10.34
CA LEU A 296 -8.55 -7.54 10.45
C LEU A 296 -9.90 -8.26 10.26
N ASP A 297 -10.04 -9.24 9.38
CA ASP A 297 -11.28 -10.00 9.18
C ASP A 297 -11.53 -11.05 10.29
N GLU A 298 -10.49 -11.53 11.00
CA GLU A 298 -10.64 -12.34 12.24
C GLU A 298 -11.20 -11.53 13.44
N THR A 299 -11.64 -10.28 13.25
CA THR A 299 -12.66 -9.66 14.12
C THR A 299 -14.05 -10.18 13.76
N GLU A 300 -14.32 -11.43 14.17
CA GLU A 300 -15.63 -11.93 14.61
C GLU A 300 -16.85 -11.31 13.95
N ALA A 301 -17.06 -11.69 12.69
CA ALA A 301 -18.36 -11.97 12.08
C ALA A 301 -18.14 -12.11 10.57
N SER A 302 -17.54 -13.22 10.13
CA SER A 302 -17.75 -13.67 8.75
C SER A 302 -19.05 -14.48 8.69
N ASP A 303 -20.18 -13.86 9.04
CA ASP A 303 -21.52 -14.33 8.64
C ASP A 303 -21.82 -13.97 7.18
N ASN A 304 -20.85 -13.43 6.43
CA ASN A 304 -20.92 -13.26 4.98
C ASN A 304 -20.76 -14.60 4.21
N ALA A 305 -21.31 -15.68 4.74
CA ALA A 305 -21.58 -16.90 3.98
C ALA A 305 -22.82 -16.74 3.07
N ALA A 306 -23.61 -15.67 3.25
CA ALA A 306 -24.86 -15.45 2.52
C ALA A 306 -24.70 -14.80 1.13
N SER A 307 -23.52 -14.32 0.73
CA SER A 307 -23.32 -13.66 -0.59
C SER A 307 -22.40 -14.43 -1.55
N ARG A 308 -21.99 -15.65 -1.20
CA ARG A 308 -21.30 -16.54 -2.16
C ARG A 308 -22.34 -17.38 -2.89
N GLU A 309 -22.55 -17.09 -4.17
CA GLU A 309 -23.34 -17.96 -5.03
C GLU A 309 -22.83 -19.41 -4.92
N PRO A 310 -23.74 -20.38 -4.76
CA PRO A 310 -23.37 -21.78 -4.68
C PRO A 310 -22.83 -22.24 -6.04
N SER A 311 -21.50 -22.40 -6.12
CA SER A 311 -20.89 -23.16 -7.22
C SER A 311 -21.50 -24.58 -7.27
N PRO A 312 -21.95 -25.04 -8.45
CA PRO A 312 -22.66 -26.32 -8.60
C PRO A 312 -21.87 -27.57 -8.18
N ASP A 313 -20.54 -27.48 -8.08
CA ASP A 313 -19.67 -28.59 -7.64
C ASP A 313 -19.76 -28.92 -6.13
N ARG A 314 -20.36 -28.05 -5.31
CA ARG A 314 -20.45 -28.27 -3.85
C ARG A 314 -21.56 -29.22 -3.40
N THR A 315 -22.43 -29.64 -4.31
CA THR A 315 -23.61 -30.46 -3.98
C THR A 315 -23.23 -31.90 -3.62
N LEU A 316 -22.09 -32.41 -4.12
CA LEU A 316 -21.61 -33.77 -3.85
C LEU A 316 -20.82 -33.90 -2.53
N GLU A 317 -20.05 -32.89 -2.12
CA GLU A 317 -19.34 -32.91 -0.82
C GLU A 317 -20.30 -32.79 0.38
N LYS A 318 -21.46 -32.14 0.20
CA LYS A 318 -22.47 -31.96 1.26
C LYS A 318 -23.08 -33.27 1.75
N LYS A 319 -23.12 -34.33 0.92
CA LYS A 319 -23.65 -35.65 1.34
C LYS A 319 -22.67 -36.45 2.20
N ARG A 320 -21.36 -36.29 2.05
CA ARG A 320 -20.35 -37.01 2.87
C ARG A 320 -20.11 -36.39 4.25
N PHE A 321 -20.37 -35.10 4.42
CA PHE A 321 -20.16 -34.41 5.70
C PHE A 321 -21.36 -34.45 6.66
N LYS A 322 -22.52 -34.95 6.22
CA LYS A 322 -23.75 -34.93 7.02
C LYS A 322 -23.79 -35.96 8.16
N ARG A 323 -22.72 -36.75 8.38
CA ARG A 323 -22.70 -37.87 9.35
C ARG A 323 -21.83 -37.65 10.60
N LYS A 324 -21.27 -36.45 10.82
CA LYS A 324 -20.36 -36.18 11.96
C LYS A 324 -20.57 -34.84 12.68
N VAL A 325 -21.71 -34.15 12.49
CA VAL A 325 -21.91 -32.78 12.99
C VAL A 325 -23.12 -32.68 13.92
N ASP A 326 -23.05 -33.36 15.06
CA ASP A 326 -23.96 -33.12 16.20
C ASP A 326 -23.18 -32.67 17.46
N SER A 327 -21.94 -32.17 17.29
CA SER A 327 -21.31 -31.41 18.37
C SER A 327 -21.93 -30.01 18.39
N PRO A 328 -22.61 -29.59 19.48
CA PRO A 328 -23.18 -28.26 19.58
C PRO A 328 -22.07 -27.25 19.32
N ALA A 329 -22.24 -26.43 18.29
CA ALA A 329 -21.25 -25.45 17.87
C ALA A 329 -20.93 -24.54 19.05
N GLN A 330 -19.78 -24.77 19.69
CA GLN A 330 -19.30 -23.91 20.77
C GLN A 330 -19.17 -22.51 20.20
N LYS A 331 -20.06 -21.60 20.64
CA LYS A 331 -19.98 -20.18 20.32
C LYS A 331 -18.61 -19.69 20.81
N LYS A 332 -17.67 -19.46 19.89
CA LYS A 332 -16.35 -18.94 20.24
C LYS A 332 -16.55 -17.59 20.94
N LYS A 333 -15.97 -17.45 22.13
CA LYS A 333 -16.04 -16.19 22.90
C LYS A 333 -15.43 -15.07 22.06
N PRO A 334 -16.05 -13.88 22.06
CA PRO A 334 -15.52 -12.77 21.30
C PRO A 334 -14.14 -12.33 21.83
N SER A 335 -13.19 -12.21 20.94
CA SER A 335 -11.85 -11.69 21.12
C SER A 335 -11.88 -10.30 21.76
N PRO A 336 -10.91 -9.99 22.63
CA PRO A 336 -10.86 -8.69 23.28
C PRO A 336 -10.56 -7.59 22.25
N PHE A 337 -11.34 -6.49 22.30
CA PHE A 337 -11.21 -5.37 21.37
C PHE A 337 -9.92 -4.56 21.60
N PHE A 338 -9.59 -4.29 22.86
CA PHE A 338 -8.51 -3.37 23.23
C PHE A 338 -7.13 -3.77 22.68
N PRO A 339 -6.67 -5.05 22.79
CA PRO A 339 -5.39 -5.44 22.21
C PRO A 339 -5.32 -5.25 20.68
N LYS A 340 -6.45 -5.45 19.98
CA LYS A 340 -6.55 -5.24 18.53
C LYS A 340 -6.49 -3.76 18.16
N ALA A 341 -7.13 -2.90 18.95
CA ALA A 341 -7.06 -1.45 18.77
C ALA A 341 -5.63 -0.93 18.98
N VAL A 342 -4.94 -1.38 20.04
CA VAL A 342 -3.53 -1.03 20.28
C VAL A 342 -2.64 -1.48 19.13
N ALA A 343 -2.80 -2.72 18.65
CA ALA A 343 -2.00 -3.23 17.53
C ALA A 343 -2.25 -2.43 16.23
N ALA A 344 -3.49 -2.03 15.96
CA ALA A 344 -3.81 -1.15 14.85
C ALA A 344 -3.11 0.21 15.01
N THR A 345 -3.22 0.87 16.17
CA THR A 345 -2.53 2.14 16.45
C THR A 345 -1.03 2.04 16.23
N VAL A 346 -0.37 0.99 16.73
CA VAL A 346 1.08 0.77 16.54
C VAL A 346 1.42 0.59 15.07
N THR A 347 0.62 -0.17 14.33
CA THR A 347 0.85 -0.41 12.88
C THR A 347 0.77 0.90 12.09
N PHE A 348 -0.26 1.71 12.35
CA PHE A 348 -0.42 3.02 11.71
C PHE A 348 0.68 4.00 12.13
N ALA A 349 1.04 4.05 13.42
CA ALA A 349 2.12 4.90 13.91
C ALA A 349 3.47 4.54 13.27
N ALA A 350 3.79 3.25 13.17
CA ALA A 350 4.98 2.78 12.48
C ALA A 350 4.99 3.21 11.00
N SER A 351 3.87 3.05 10.30
CA SER A 351 3.72 3.53 8.92
C SER A 351 3.93 5.05 8.83
N GLY A 352 3.36 5.84 9.75
CA GLY A 352 3.56 7.28 9.80
C GLY A 352 5.00 7.70 10.05
N LEU A 353 5.70 7.05 10.99
CA LEU A 353 7.12 7.29 11.25
C LEU A 353 7.99 6.97 10.02
N PHE A 354 7.67 5.90 9.28
CA PHE A 354 8.35 5.64 8.03
C PHE A 354 8.11 6.73 6.99
N HIS A 355 6.91 7.32 6.92
CA HIS A 355 6.66 8.44 6.01
C HIS A 355 7.40 9.72 6.42
N GLU A 356 7.49 10.01 7.71
CA GLU A 356 8.35 11.10 8.21
C GLU A 356 9.83 10.84 7.87
N TYR A 357 10.29 9.59 7.99
CA TYR A 357 11.63 9.20 7.56
C TYR A 357 11.85 9.43 6.05
N MET A 358 10.92 9.00 5.20
CA MET A 358 10.98 9.22 3.76
C MET A 358 10.98 10.71 3.42
N ASN A 359 10.14 11.51 4.09
CA ASN A 359 10.09 12.96 3.90
C ASN A 359 11.38 13.65 4.37
N HIS A 360 11.98 13.19 5.47
CA HIS A 360 13.26 13.71 5.94
C HIS A 360 14.34 13.50 4.88
N LEU A 361 14.42 12.29 4.33
CA LEU A 361 15.39 11.95 3.30
C LEU A 361 15.11 12.68 1.97
N ALA A 362 13.87 12.73 1.51
CA ALA A 362 13.52 13.30 0.22
C ALA A 362 13.43 14.84 0.22
N PHE A 363 12.85 15.41 1.27
CA PHE A 363 12.39 16.81 1.30
C PHE A 363 13.04 17.64 2.42
N ASN A 364 13.95 17.07 3.19
CA ASN A 364 14.61 17.74 4.33
C ASN A 364 13.65 18.14 5.45
N GLY A 365 12.54 17.44 5.62
CA GLY A 365 11.53 17.77 6.62
C GLY A 365 10.84 16.55 7.21
N ALA A 366 10.61 16.60 8.52
CA ALA A 366 9.78 15.64 9.25
C ALA A 366 8.83 16.43 10.16
N SER A 367 7.79 17.00 9.57
CA SER A 367 6.86 17.91 10.25
C SER A 367 5.89 17.19 11.20
N GLY A 368 5.82 15.85 11.16
CA GLY A 368 4.84 15.08 11.92
C GLY A 368 3.45 15.05 11.28
N GLU A 369 3.25 15.72 10.15
CA GLU A 369 1.95 15.78 9.46
C GLU A 369 1.54 14.41 8.91
N THR A 370 2.48 13.64 8.36
CA THR A 370 2.17 12.29 7.87
C THR A 370 1.93 11.33 9.03
N LEU A 371 2.66 11.49 10.14
CA LEU A 371 2.37 10.74 11.36
C LEU A 371 0.96 11.04 11.88
N ALA A 372 0.56 12.32 11.92
CA ALA A 372 -0.80 12.73 12.29
C ALA A 372 -1.86 12.14 11.34
N PHE A 373 -1.60 12.15 10.02
CA PHE A 373 -2.46 11.48 9.04
C PHE A 373 -2.70 10.01 9.40
N PHE A 374 -1.64 9.22 9.62
CA PHE A 374 -1.81 7.80 9.94
C PHE A 374 -2.49 7.58 11.30
N PHE A 375 -2.28 8.46 12.29
CA PHE A 375 -3.04 8.39 13.55
C PHE A 375 -4.53 8.63 13.35
N THR A 376 -4.93 9.63 12.56
CA THR A 376 -6.35 9.85 12.27
C THR A 376 -6.97 8.66 11.55
N GLN A 377 -6.21 8.03 10.66
CA GLN A 377 -6.63 6.81 9.94
C GLN A 377 -6.78 5.60 10.89
N ALA A 378 -5.91 5.49 11.89
CA ALA A 378 -6.03 4.50 12.97
C ALA A 378 -7.31 4.72 13.78
N VAL A 379 -7.58 5.96 14.19
CA VAL A 379 -8.80 6.33 14.92
C VAL A 379 -10.04 5.96 14.12
N GLY A 380 -10.09 6.30 12.82
CA GLY A 380 -11.20 5.91 11.94
C GLY A 380 -11.40 4.39 11.88
N THR A 381 -10.31 3.63 11.75
CA THR A 381 -10.33 2.16 11.72
C THR A 381 -10.84 1.55 13.04
N ILE A 382 -10.39 2.09 14.17
CA ILE A 382 -10.79 1.65 15.51
C ILE A 382 -12.26 2.00 15.77
N ALA A 383 -12.69 3.22 15.43
CA ALA A 383 -14.06 3.67 15.56
C ALA A 383 -15.03 2.81 14.74
N TYR A 384 -14.71 2.52 13.48
CA TYR A 384 -15.51 1.62 12.65
C TYR A 384 -15.59 0.21 13.25
N SER A 385 -14.46 -0.32 13.73
CA SER A 385 -14.42 -1.65 14.38
C SER A 385 -15.24 -1.70 15.66
N TYR A 386 -15.23 -0.62 16.45
CA TYR A 386 -16.06 -0.48 17.64
C TYR A 386 -17.55 -0.44 17.28
N LEU A 387 -17.96 0.41 16.34
CA LEU A 387 -19.34 0.52 15.87
C LEU A 387 -19.86 -0.79 15.27
N LYS A 388 -19.03 -1.52 14.51
CA LYS A 388 -19.39 -2.84 13.98
C LYS A 388 -19.70 -3.84 15.08
N ARG A 389 -19.04 -3.73 16.24
CA ARG A 389 -19.26 -4.59 17.41
C ARG A 389 -20.45 -4.16 18.25
N THR A 390 -20.62 -2.86 18.50
CA THR A 390 -21.61 -2.33 19.45
C THR A 390 -22.95 -1.97 18.81
N ALA A 391 -22.93 -1.52 17.55
CA ALA A 391 -24.12 -1.08 16.82
C ALA A 391 -24.11 -1.58 15.35
N PRO A 392 -24.04 -2.90 15.10
CA PRO A 392 -24.02 -3.44 13.73
C PRO A 392 -25.29 -3.07 12.93
N GLY A 393 -26.43 -2.88 13.60
CA GLY A 393 -27.67 -2.42 12.96
C GLY A 393 -27.50 -1.06 12.28
N LEU A 394 -26.85 -0.10 12.96
CA LEU A 394 -26.58 1.23 12.42
C LEU A 394 -25.77 1.17 11.12
N LEU A 395 -24.68 0.37 11.11
CA LEU A 395 -23.83 0.24 9.92
C LEU A 395 -24.55 -0.47 8.75
N ARG A 396 -25.41 -1.45 9.03
CA ARG A 396 -26.18 -2.17 8.00
C ARG A 396 -27.24 -1.28 7.35
N SER A 397 -27.74 -0.28 8.06
CA SER A 397 -28.72 0.68 7.54
C SER A 397 -28.14 1.70 6.56
N ILE A 398 -26.81 1.86 6.49
CA ILE A 398 -26.16 2.84 5.61
C ILE A 398 -26.15 2.29 4.17
N PRO A 399 -26.77 2.97 3.19
CA PRO A 399 -26.70 2.56 1.79
C PRO A 399 -25.25 2.53 1.28
N TYR A 400 -24.91 1.54 0.45
CA TYR A 400 -23.55 1.35 -0.05
C TYR A 400 -22.93 2.61 -0.70
N PRO A 401 -23.62 3.36 -1.58
CA PRO A 401 -23.05 4.57 -2.18
C PRO A 401 -22.70 5.65 -1.14
N LEU A 402 -23.53 5.79 -0.10
CA LEU A 402 -23.30 6.74 0.98
C LEU A 402 -22.10 6.31 1.83
N ALA A 403 -21.95 5.01 2.10
CA ALA A 403 -20.80 4.47 2.81
C ALA A 403 -19.48 4.71 2.04
N VAL A 404 -19.49 4.48 0.73
CA VAL A 404 -18.35 4.79 -0.16
C VAL A 404 -18.05 6.28 -0.17
N ALA A 405 -19.07 7.14 -0.33
CA ALA A 405 -18.89 8.59 -0.31
C ALA A 405 -18.28 9.06 1.02
N PHE A 406 -18.78 8.55 2.15
CA PHE A 406 -18.25 8.88 3.48
C PHE A 406 -16.77 8.51 3.63
N VAL A 407 -16.37 7.32 3.19
CA VAL A 407 -14.96 6.89 3.24
C VAL A 407 -14.06 7.77 2.38
N ASN A 408 -14.50 8.13 1.16
CA ASN A 408 -13.72 9.02 0.31
C ASN A 408 -13.64 10.43 0.89
N LEU A 409 -14.75 10.96 1.43
CA LEU A 409 -14.75 12.26 2.11
C LEU A 409 -13.81 12.27 3.32
N PHE A 410 -13.82 11.21 4.13
CA PHE A 410 -12.90 11.08 5.26
C PHE A 410 -11.44 11.00 4.78
N THR A 411 -11.13 10.09 3.86
CA THR A 411 -9.76 9.88 3.38
C THR A 411 -9.20 11.10 2.65
N PHE A 412 -9.97 11.70 1.73
CA PHE A 412 -9.54 12.91 1.01
C PHE A 412 -9.57 14.15 1.89
N GLY A 413 -10.46 14.22 2.87
CA GLY A 413 -10.46 15.27 3.90
C GLY A 413 -9.17 15.29 4.71
N MET A 414 -8.59 14.12 4.98
CA MET A 414 -7.32 13.98 5.70
C MET A 414 -6.09 13.99 4.77
N ALA A 415 -6.27 13.84 3.46
CA ALA A 415 -5.18 13.82 2.50
C ALA A 415 -4.22 15.02 2.56
N PRO A 416 -4.63 16.26 2.90
CA PRO A 416 -3.68 17.36 3.04
C PRO A 416 -2.55 17.08 4.02
N LEU A 417 -2.82 16.39 5.14
CA LEU A 417 -1.78 16.00 6.11
C LEU A 417 -0.74 15.06 5.50
N PHE A 418 -1.16 14.22 4.55
CA PHE A 418 -0.25 13.32 3.84
C PHE A 418 0.48 14.04 2.69
N CYS A 419 -0.23 14.90 1.96
CA CYS A 419 0.22 15.47 0.70
C CYS A 419 1.02 16.77 0.85
N ALA A 420 0.86 17.50 1.95
CA ALA A 420 1.50 18.80 2.15
C ALA A 420 3.03 18.78 2.01
N PRO A 421 3.77 17.76 2.52
CA PRO A 421 5.21 17.67 2.28
C PRO A 421 5.58 17.62 0.79
N PHE A 422 4.84 16.82 -0.01
CA PHE A 422 5.05 16.70 -1.46
C PHE A 422 4.76 18.02 -2.19
N LEU A 423 3.68 18.70 -1.79
CA LEU A 423 3.30 19.98 -2.38
C LEU A 423 4.31 21.08 -2.07
N ARG A 424 4.76 21.19 -0.81
CA ARG A 424 5.82 22.16 -0.43
C ARG A 424 7.15 21.87 -1.13
N ALA A 425 7.48 20.60 -1.33
CA ALA A 425 8.70 20.20 -2.01
C ALA A 425 8.67 20.38 -3.54
N GLY A 426 7.50 20.71 -4.12
CA GLY A 426 7.33 20.78 -5.57
C GLY A 426 7.40 19.41 -6.26
N PHE A 427 7.08 18.33 -5.56
CA PHE A 427 7.18 16.96 -6.08
C PHE A 427 6.38 16.77 -7.38
N PHE A 428 5.16 17.30 -7.45
CA PHE A 428 4.31 17.20 -8.66
C PHE A 428 4.74 18.15 -9.77
N GLU A 429 5.49 19.21 -9.46
CA GLU A 429 6.09 20.09 -10.46
C GLU A 429 7.16 19.37 -11.26
N ASP A 430 7.94 18.49 -10.61
CA ASP A 430 8.91 17.65 -11.31
C ASP A 430 8.21 16.75 -12.34
N PHE A 431 7.03 16.19 -12.02
CA PHE A 431 6.27 15.34 -12.94
C PHE A 431 5.69 16.08 -14.14
N LYS A 432 5.46 17.39 -14.04
CA LYS A 432 4.94 18.19 -15.15
C LYS A 432 5.91 18.24 -16.33
N ALA A 433 7.19 17.95 -16.13
CA ALA A 433 8.15 17.77 -17.21
C ALA A 433 7.81 16.60 -18.17
N PHE A 434 7.04 15.60 -17.70
CA PHE A 434 6.67 14.40 -18.46
C PHE A 434 5.24 14.41 -18.98
N GLY A 435 4.65 15.59 -19.20
CA GLY A 435 3.33 15.67 -19.81
C GLY A 435 3.26 14.85 -21.10
N LEU A 436 2.16 14.12 -21.32
CA LEU A 436 1.92 13.28 -22.51
C LEU A 436 2.19 14.00 -23.84
N LEU A 437 1.93 15.31 -23.88
CA LEU A 437 2.08 16.17 -25.06
C LEU A 437 3.28 17.12 -24.92
N GLY A 438 4.24 16.77 -24.05
CA GLY A 438 5.35 17.62 -23.65
C GLY A 438 5.14 18.27 -22.27
N PRO A 439 6.11 19.06 -21.80
CA PRO A 439 6.05 19.68 -20.48
C PRO A 439 4.78 20.51 -20.25
N ILE A 440 4.15 20.33 -19.09
CA ILE A 440 2.97 21.08 -18.65
C ILE A 440 3.43 22.41 -18.05
N ASN A 441 3.26 23.51 -18.81
CA ASN A 441 3.72 24.85 -18.42
C ASN A 441 2.61 25.73 -17.80
N GLY A 442 1.74 25.14 -17.01
CA GLY A 442 0.66 25.89 -16.38
C GLY A 442 -0.25 25.07 -15.49
N PHE A 443 -1.12 25.79 -14.80
CA PHE A 443 -2.07 25.26 -13.83
C PHE A 443 -3.45 25.86 -14.11
N ILE A 444 -4.46 25.00 -14.10
CA ILE A 444 -5.86 25.40 -14.29
C ILE A 444 -6.50 25.51 -12.91
N TRP A 445 -6.98 26.70 -12.57
CA TRP A 445 -7.57 27.03 -11.28
C TRP A 445 -9.10 26.89 -11.32
N PHE A 446 -9.67 26.10 -10.40
CA PHE A 446 -11.08 25.71 -10.36
C PHE A 446 -11.92 26.44 -9.30
N ALA A 447 -11.35 27.28 -8.43
CA ALA A 447 -12.05 27.73 -7.24
C ALA A 447 -11.80 29.20 -6.88
N GLY A 448 -12.48 30.13 -7.57
CA GLY A 448 -12.56 31.55 -7.20
C GLY A 448 -11.26 32.34 -7.20
N ASP A 449 -11.33 33.63 -6.90
CA ASP A 449 -10.25 34.63 -6.90
C ASP A 449 -9.06 34.37 -5.94
N GLY A 450 -8.81 33.12 -5.52
CA GLY A 450 -7.82 32.80 -4.49
C GLY A 450 -8.20 33.27 -3.09
N HIS A 451 -9.28 34.04 -2.93
CA HIS A 451 -9.78 34.54 -1.64
C HIS A 451 -11.06 33.84 -1.17
N GLY A 452 -11.70 33.07 -2.05
CA GLY A 452 -12.89 32.26 -1.75
C GLY A 452 -14.21 32.93 -2.13
N ASN A 453 -14.20 34.00 -2.92
CA ASN A 453 -15.40 34.81 -3.13
C ASN A 453 -16.23 34.41 -4.35
N TYR A 454 -15.71 33.59 -5.27
CA TYR A 454 -16.43 33.24 -6.50
C TYR A 454 -16.38 31.73 -6.77
N LEU A 455 -17.54 31.09 -6.78
CA LEU A 455 -17.65 29.76 -7.38
C LEU A 455 -17.63 29.89 -8.91
N PRO A 456 -16.97 28.97 -9.63
CA PRO A 456 -16.98 28.96 -11.09
C PRO A 456 -18.40 29.10 -11.66
N ALA A 457 -18.53 29.82 -12.78
CA ALA A 457 -19.81 30.09 -13.42
C ALA A 457 -20.59 28.83 -13.84
N PHE A 458 -19.93 27.66 -13.95
CA PHE A 458 -20.57 26.39 -14.30
C PHE A 458 -21.38 25.77 -13.15
N PHE A 459 -21.17 26.17 -11.89
CA PHE A 459 -22.04 25.71 -10.83
C PHE A 459 -23.44 26.30 -11.05
N PRO A 460 -24.49 25.47 -11.02
CA PRO A 460 -25.84 25.99 -11.18
C PRO A 460 -26.10 27.02 -10.09
N VAL A 461 -26.84 28.08 -10.44
CA VAL A 461 -27.03 29.28 -9.60
C VAL A 461 -27.45 28.92 -8.17
N TRP A 462 -28.28 27.90 -8.01
CA TRP A 462 -28.71 27.41 -6.70
C TRP A 462 -27.57 26.89 -5.83
N LEU A 463 -26.56 26.22 -6.41
CA LEU A 463 -25.42 25.71 -5.66
C LEU A 463 -24.45 26.83 -5.29
N ARG A 464 -24.35 27.88 -6.12
CA ARG A 464 -23.63 29.11 -5.79
C ARG A 464 -24.27 29.85 -4.61
N GLN A 465 -25.59 29.98 -4.64
CA GLN A 465 -26.37 30.57 -3.55
C GLN A 465 -26.27 29.74 -2.25
N PHE A 466 -26.30 28.41 -2.34
CA PHE A 466 -26.18 27.52 -1.18
C PHE A 466 -24.81 27.60 -0.50
N LEU A 467 -23.74 27.79 -1.28
CA LEU A 467 -22.35 27.84 -0.80
C LEU A 467 -21.86 29.26 -0.47
N GLY A 468 -22.75 30.26 -0.46
CA GLY A 468 -22.42 31.63 -0.05
C GLY A 468 -21.65 32.46 -1.09
N GLY A 469 -21.62 32.03 -2.35
CA GLY A 469 -21.13 32.88 -3.44
C GLY A 469 -22.14 33.99 -3.73
N LYS A 470 -21.71 35.25 -3.64
CA LYS A 470 -22.52 36.39 -4.10
C LYS A 470 -22.60 36.46 -5.61
#